data_AF-A0A7S4SLT5-F1
#
_entry.id   AF-A0A7S4SLT5-F1
#
_cell.length_a   1.000
_cell.length_b   1.000
_cell.length_c   1.000
_cell.angle_alpha   90.00
_cell.angle_beta   90.00
_cell.angle_gamma   90.00
#
_symmetry.space_group_name_H-M   'P 1'
#
loop_
_entity.id
_entity.type
_entity.pdbx_description
1 polymer ?
#
loop_
_entity_poly.entity_id
_entity_poly.type
_entity_poly.pdbx_seq_one_letter_code
_entity_poly.pdbx_strand_id
1 'polypeptide(L)'
;SIRAALKEIGSHAVFRPLLDAVLGPSSSLVALSVITNLYGAEGQDWHYDTGMSHATHPDYFVPEYTLSIPLQDTTEEMGATGICPGTHKCESLNVDYDALQPLYEKEVRELEEENKKREELRAKRSKKGEDEDDGDEEDESEDYEDDEEEEEEYVYEYIATFEDWLIYNFPCNVTASVKAGDGMLYNADLHHKGGAHEDPNAPERVSIFITFAGTRQSPTDQRSLPMGTVHSLHWKRWGHTVDDFVTMEEHPWRIWHILGLGLPTSPTKADSVRPWTMLDYFWIIFKHEEESMHPISDEFNLEFFTDKIVLQVFMWSAALAGFYLMVSPTLIVLTMRRIRSERESGDFKIKNE
;
A
#
# COMPACT_ATOMS: atom_id res chain seq x y z
N SER A 1 -17.90 -2.45 15.69
CA SER A 1 -17.20 -1.14 15.81
C SER A 1 -15.74 -1.32 15.44
N ILE A 2 -15.03 -0.28 15.00
CA ILE A 2 -13.58 -0.38 14.65
C ILE A 2 -12.77 -0.99 15.79
N ARG A 3 -13.07 -0.59 17.05
CA ARG A 3 -12.43 -1.15 18.24
C ARG A 3 -12.61 -2.68 18.36
N ALA A 4 -13.82 -3.18 18.11
CA ALA A 4 -14.08 -4.62 18.18
C ALA A 4 -13.30 -5.37 17.09
N ALA A 5 -13.26 -4.84 15.87
CA ALA A 5 -12.51 -5.43 14.76
C ALA A 5 -10.99 -5.48 15.05
N LEU A 6 -10.40 -4.38 15.52
CA LEU A 6 -8.98 -4.35 15.88
C LEU A 6 -8.64 -5.32 17.03
N LYS A 7 -9.55 -5.44 18.02
CA LYS A 7 -9.40 -6.41 19.12
C LYS A 7 -9.48 -7.85 18.60
N GLU A 8 -10.40 -8.13 17.70
CA GLU A 8 -10.55 -9.43 17.05
C GLU A 8 -9.30 -9.79 16.25
N ILE A 9 -8.81 -8.90 15.39
CA ILE A 9 -7.57 -9.09 14.63
C ILE A 9 -6.39 -9.33 15.58
N GLY A 10 -6.20 -8.48 16.59
CA GLY A 10 -5.06 -8.60 17.52
C GLY A 10 -5.08 -9.83 18.42
N SER A 11 -6.25 -10.45 18.60
CA SER A 11 -6.43 -11.69 19.39
C SER A 11 -6.76 -12.92 18.55
N HIS A 12 -6.68 -12.81 17.21
CA HIS A 12 -7.09 -13.87 16.31
C HIS A 12 -6.16 -15.10 16.43
N ALA A 13 -6.75 -16.26 16.71
CA ALA A 13 -6.03 -17.46 17.16
C ALA A 13 -5.02 -18.02 16.14
N VAL A 14 -5.22 -17.76 14.85
CA VAL A 14 -4.31 -18.18 13.77
C VAL A 14 -3.33 -17.06 13.41
N PHE A 15 -3.83 -15.82 13.38
CA PHE A 15 -3.04 -14.70 12.86
C PHE A 15 -1.99 -14.25 13.88
N ARG A 16 -2.32 -14.17 15.17
CA ARG A 16 -1.37 -13.73 16.20
C ARG A 16 -0.12 -14.62 16.26
N PRO A 17 -0.21 -15.97 16.34
CA PRO A 17 0.97 -16.83 16.30
C PRO A 17 1.77 -16.73 14.99
N LEU A 18 1.08 -16.56 13.85
CA LEU A 18 1.75 -16.39 12.55
C LEU A 18 2.56 -15.10 12.53
N LEU A 19 1.96 -13.99 12.96
CA LEU A 19 2.61 -12.70 13.04
C LEU A 19 3.80 -12.72 14.01
N ASP A 20 3.64 -13.37 15.17
CA ASP A 20 4.71 -13.51 16.15
C ASP A 20 5.88 -14.34 15.61
N ALA A 21 5.60 -15.34 14.76
CA ALA A 21 6.63 -16.15 14.13
C ALA A 21 7.47 -15.36 13.11
N VAL A 22 6.88 -14.37 12.41
CA VAL A 22 7.57 -13.58 11.38
C VAL A 22 8.16 -12.27 11.89
N LEU A 23 7.52 -11.61 12.87
CA LEU A 23 7.92 -10.30 13.38
C LEU A 23 8.40 -10.31 14.85
N GLY A 24 8.32 -11.46 15.52
CA GLY A 24 8.55 -11.58 16.95
C GLY A 24 7.31 -11.21 17.78
N PRO A 25 7.36 -11.43 19.11
CA PRO A 25 6.19 -11.32 20.00
C PRO A 25 5.62 -9.89 20.10
N SER A 26 6.43 -8.90 19.73
CA SER A 26 6.11 -7.49 19.76
C SER A 26 6.16 -6.95 18.34
N SER A 27 5.01 -6.91 17.68
CA SER A 27 4.82 -6.25 16.39
C SER A 27 4.03 -4.96 16.57
N SER A 28 4.37 -3.94 15.79
CA SER A 28 3.69 -2.64 15.77
C SER A 28 2.81 -2.53 14.53
N LEU A 29 1.55 -2.12 14.68
CA LEU A 29 0.75 -1.62 13.56
C LEU A 29 1.34 -0.28 13.11
N VAL A 30 1.71 -0.21 11.84
CA VAL A 30 2.31 0.97 11.23
C VAL A 30 1.38 1.66 10.24
N ALA A 31 0.50 0.90 9.56
CA ALA A 31 -0.51 1.44 8.66
C ALA A 31 -1.83 0.68 8.76
N LEU A 32 -2.93 1.38 8.49
CA LEU A 32 -4.25 0.81 8.28
C LEU A 32 -4.92 1.60 7.16
N SER A 33 -5.32 0.91 6.11
CA SER A 33 -6.04 1.48 4.97
C SER A 33 -7.24 0.61 4.60
N VAL A 34 -8.20 1.24 3.92
CA VAL A 34 -9.33 0.55 3.30
C VAL A 34 -9.29 0.91 1.83
N ILE A 35 -9.13 -0.08 0.97
CA ILE A 35 -9.05 0.10 -0.48
C ILE A 35 -10.37 -0.36 -1.07
N THR A 36 -11.00 0.51 -1.85
CA THR A 36 -12.21 0.21 -2.61
C THR A 36 -11.88 0.20 -4.09
N ASN A 37 -12.21 -0.88 -4.79
CA ASN A 37 -12.14 -1.01 -6.24
C ASN A 37 -13.56 -0.84 -6.78
N LEU A 38 -13.80 0.22 -7.54
CA LEU A 38 -15.09 0.46 -8.19
C LEU A 38 -15.11 -0.24 -9.55
N TYR A 39 -16.28 -0.60 -10.06
CA TYR A 39 -16.39 -1.10 -11.43
C TYR A 39 -15.76 -0.12 -12.44
N GLY A 40 -14.92 -0.65 -13.34
CA GLY A 40 -14.15 0.12 -14.31
C GLY A 40 -12.86 0.74 -13.75
N ALA A 41 -12.51 0.47 -12.49
CA ALA A 41 -11.20 0.84 -11.95
C ALA A 41 -10.10 0.05 -12.66
N GLU A 42 -9.07 0.78 -13.10
CA GLU A 42 -7.89 0.20 -13.73
C GLU A 42 -7.07 -0.62 -12.73
N GLY A 43 -6.34 -1.61 -13.25
CA GLY A 43 -5.38 -2.34 -12.46
C GLY A 43 -4.22 -1.44 -12.04
N GLN A 44 -3.65 -1.71 -10.87
CA GLN A 44 -2.40 -1.07 -10.47
C GLN A 44 -1.23 -1.70 -11.22
N ASP A 45 -0.17 -0.93 -11.42
CA ASP A 45 1.11 -1.48 -11.83
C ASP A 45 1.69 -2.39 -10.75
N TRP A 46 2.58 -3.29 -11.16
CA TRP A 46 3.31 -4.13 -10.21
C TRP A 46 4.28 -3.28 -9.38
N HIS A 47 4.12 -3.31 -8.06
CA HIS A 47 4.91 -2.49 -7.15
C HIS A 47 5.28 -3.23 -5.86
N TYR A 48 6.21 -2.62 -5.13
CA TYR A 48 6.51 -2.91 -3.75
C TYR A 48 5.90 -1.82 -2.88
N ASP A 49 5.47 -2.17 -1.67
CA ASP A 49 4.90 -1.22 -0.71
C ASP A 49 6.01 -0.33 -0.10
N THR A 50 7.26 -0.78 -0.17
CA THR A 50 8.43 -0.17 0.49
C THR A 50 9.48 0.32 -0.52
N GLY A 51 10.24 1.33 -0.10
CA GLY A 51 11.49 1.76 -0.73
C GLY A 51 12.60 1.86 0.33
N MET A 52 13.79 1.35 0.01
CA MET A 52 14.83 0.98 0.97
C MET A 52 14.29 0.18 2.18
N SER A 53 14.30 -1.15 2.08
CA SER A 53 13.61 -2.07 2.98
C SER A 53 14.55 -3.02 3.72
N HIS A 54 13.94 -3.90 4.51
CA HIS A 54 14.64 -4.99 5.19
C HIS A 54 15.24 -6.01 4.22
N ALA A 55 14.64 -6.22 3.05
CA ALA A 55 15.16 -7.17 2.06
C ALA A 55 16.56 -6.78 1.57
N THR A 56 16.82 -5.49 1.35
CA THR A 56 18.13 -5.00 0.87
C THR A 56 19.05 -4.55 1.99
N HIS A 57 18.51 -4.02 3.07
CA HIS A 57 19.27 -3.44 4.18
C HIS A 57 18.77 -3.96 5.54
N PRO A 58 18.93 -5.27 5.83
CA PRO A 58 18.35 -5.91 7.00
C PRO A 58 18.88 -5.37 8.34
N ASP A 59 20.06 -4.76 8.32
CA ASP A 59 20.69 -4.11 9.48
C ASP A 59 20.13 -2.71 9.77
N TYR A 60 19.43 -2.10 8.80
CA TYR A 60 18.95 -0.72 8.86
C TYR A 60 17.43 -0.63 8.95
N PHE A 61 16.71 -1.59 8.38
CA PHE A 61 15.25 -1.60 8.39
C PHE A 61 14.69 -2.86 9.02
N VAL A 62 13.49 -2.77 9.57
CA VAL A 62 12.74 -3.95 10.02
C VAL A 62 11.83 -4.46 8.93
N PRO A 63 11.53 -5.77 8.93
CA PRO A 63 10.57 -6.30 7.98
C PRO A 63 9.17 -5.78 8.30
N GLU A 64 8.40 -5.56 7.24
CA GLU A 64 6.99 -5.21 7.31
C GLU A 64 6.13 -6.30 6.66
N TYR A 65 4.96 -6.56 7.25
CA TYR A 65 3.99 -7.51 6.74
C TYR A 65 2.61 -6.87 6.71
N THR A 66 1.95 -6.97 5.57
CA THR A 66 0.59 -6.48 5.35
C THR A 66 -0.39 -7.65 5.41
N LEU A 67 -1.40 -7.52 6.27
CA LEU A 67 -2.57 -8.37 6.31
C LEU A 67 -3.67 -7.72 5.46
N SER A 68 -4.04 -8.35 4.35
CA SER A 68 -5.20 -7.99 3.54
C SER A 68 -6.40 -8.86 3.91
N ILE A 69 -7.55 -8.24 4.17
CA ILE A 69 -8.81 -8.90 4.50
C ILE A 69 -9.89 -8.33 3.58
N PRO A 70 -10.43 -9.11 2.63
CA PRO A 70 -11.54 -8.68 1.80
C PRO A 70 -12.83 -8.69 2.65
N LEU A 71 -13.66 -7.66 2.49
CA LEU A 71 -14.94 -7.55 3.19
C LEU A 71 -16.06 -8.28 2.45
N GLN A 72 -15.80 -8.71 1.22
CA GLN A 72 -16.68 -9.51 0.38
C GLN A 72 -15.88 -10.63 -0.31
N ASP A 73 -16.57 -11.63 -0.85
CA ASP A 73 -15.95 -12.56 -1.79
C ASP A 73 -15.32 -11.77 -2.93
N THR A 74 -14.04 -12.01 -3.20
CA THR A 74 -13.25 -11.28 -4.18
C THR A 74 -12.78 -12.26 -5.25
N THR A 75 -13.20 -12.02 -6.49
CA THR A 75 -12.76 -12.76 -7.68
C THR A 75 -11.64 -12.01 -8.40
N GLU A 76 -11.00 -12.68 -9.35
CA GLU A 76 -10.06 -12.05 -10.28
C GLU A 76 -10.69 -10.86 -11.03
N GLU A 77 -11.89 -11.02 -11.59
CA GLU A 77 -12.62 -9.98 -12.33
C GLU A 77 -13.09 -8.79 -11.46
N MET A 78 -13.12 -8.94 -10.13
CA MET A 78 -13.33 -7.82 -9.18
C MET A 78 -12.03 -7.06 -8.86
N GLY A 79 -10.93 -7.48 -9.49
CA GLY A 79 -9.60 -6.96 -9.28
C GLY A 79 -8.94 -7.53 -8.05
N ALA A 80 -8.95 -8.84 -7.83
CA ALA A 80 -8.19 -9.48 -6.74
C ALA A 80 -6.70 -9.05 -6.74
N THR A 81 -6.05 -9.16 -5.58
CA THR A 81 -4.62 -8.85 -5.47
C THR A 81 -3.81 -9.90 -6.23
N GLY A 82 -3.02 -9.47 -7.21
CA GLY A 82 -1.99 -10.27 -7.85
C GLY A 82 -0.72 -10.26 -7.01
N ILE A 83 -0.08 -11.42 -6.84
CA ILE A 83 1.18 -11.57 -6.12
C ILE A 83 2.22 -12.28 -7.00
N CYS A 84 3.48 -11.90 -6.82
CA CYS A 84 4.60 -12.61 -7.42
C CYS A 84 5.40 -13.36 -6.34
N PRO A 85 5.17 -14.67 -6.13
CA PRO A 85 5.79 -15.41 -5.04
C PRO A 85 7.31 -15.37 -5.08
N GLY A 86 7.94 -15.18 -3.92
CA GLY A 86 9.40 -15.22 -3.77
C GLY A 86 10.12 -13.88 -4.02
N THR A 87 9.43 -12.85 -4.49
CA THR A 87 10.04 -11.53 -4.77
C THR A 87 10.32 -10.70 -3.51
N HIS A 88 9.75 -11.06 -2.36
CA HIS A 88 9.95 -10.36 -1.07
C HIS A 88 11.39 -10.31 -0.52
N LYS A 89 12.36 -10.90 -1.21
CA LYS A 89 13.79 -10.78 -0.89
C LYS A 89 14.55 -9.95 -1.92
N CYS A 90 13.85 -9.37 -2.87
CA CYS A 90 14.37 -8.73 -4.07
C CYS A 90 13.67 -7.37 -4.25
N GLU A 91 13.79 -6.48 -3.26
CA GLU A 91 13.17 -5.15 -3.29
C GLU A 91 13.61 -4.27 -4.47
N SER A 92 14.79 -4.57 -5.00
CA SER A 92 15.07 -4.31 -6.39
C SER A 92 15.32 -5.67 -6.98
N LEU A 93 14.77 -5.91 -8.17
CA LEU A 93 15.41 -6.79 -9.11
C LEU A 93 16.75 -6.13 -9.55
N ASN A 94 17.63 -5.75 -8.60
CA ASN A 94 19.05 -6.08 -8.68
C ASN A 94 19.16 -7.60 -8.56
N VAL A 95 18.47 -8.27 -9.48
CA VAL A 95 19.07 -9.41 -10.12
C VAL A 95 20.50 -9.03 -10.39
N ASP A 96 21.41 -9.94 -10.08
CA ASP A 96 22.75 -9.85 -10.60
C ASP A 96 22.62 -9.74 -12.13
N TYR A 97 22.60 -8.50 -12.63
CA TYR A 97 22.42 -8.18 -14.03
C TYR A 97 23.51 -8.93 -14.78
N ASP A 98 24.74 -8.96 -14.25
CA ASP A 98 25.83 -9.71 -14.85
C ASP A 98 25.55 -11.23 -14.94
N ALA A 99 24.74 -11.80 -14.05
CA ALA A 99 24.36 -13.22 -14.10
C ALA A 99 23.16 -13.53 -15.00
N LEU A 100 22.16 -12.64 -15.13
CA LEU A 100 20.96 -12.90 -15.95
C LEU A 100 20.98 -12.17 -17.31
N GLN A 101 21.79 -11.14 -17.48
CA GLN A 101 22.03 -10.47 -18.77
C GLN A 101 22.41 -11.48 -19.87
N PRO A 102 23.28 -12.49 -19.63
CA PRO A 102 23.59 -13.47 -20.68
C PRO A 102 22.40 -14.35 -21.07
N LEU A 103 21.44 -14.56 -20.15
CA LEU A 103 20.22 -15.32 -20.45
C LEU A 103 19.24 -14.48 -21.26
N TYR A 104 19.05 -13.21 -20.88
CA TYR A 104 18.27 -12.25 -21.64
C TYR A 104 18.83 -12.06 -23.06
N GLU A 105 20.13 -11.78 -23.19
CA GLU A 105 20.79 -11.61 -24.50
C GLU A 105 20.72 -12.87 -25.36
N LYS A 106 20.78 -14.05 -24.74
CA LYS A 106 20.61 -15.32 -25.45
C LYS A 106 19.20 -15.43 -26.01
N GLU A 107 18.18 -15.13 -25.22
CA GLU A 107 16.78 -15.21 -25.63
C GLU A 107 16.45 -14.19 -26.71
N VAL A 108 16.88 -12.93 -26.55
CA VAL A 108 16.74 -11.89 -27.59
C VAL A 108 17.37 -12.35 -28.91
N ARG A 109 18.58 -12.92 -28.88
CA ARG A 109 19.23 -13.45 -30.09
C ARG A 109 18.47 -14.63 -30.70
N GLU A 110 17.97 -15.55 -29.88
CA GLU A 110 17.17 -16.69 -30.37
C GLU A 110 15.88 -16.20 -31.05
N LEU A 111 15.25 -15.16 -30.51
CA LEU A 111 14.07 -14.51 -31.09
C LEU A 111 14.41 -13.76 -32.39
N GLU A 112 15.50 -13.00 -32.44
CA GLU A 112 15.97 -12.33 -33.66
C GLU A 112 16.26 -13.34 -34.79
N GLU A 113 16.87 -14.47 -34.47
CA GLU A 113 17.13 -15.56 -35.43
C GLU A 113 15.84 -16.21 -35.92
N GLU A 114 14.84 -16.39 -35.05
CA GLU A 114 13.53 -16.90 -35.45
C GLU A 114 12.81 -15.92 -36.38
N ASN A 115 12.79 -14.63 -36.04
CA ASN A 115 12.17 -13.59 -36.86
C ASN A 115 12.81 -13.49 -38.24
N LYS A 116 14.14 -13.53 -38.32
CA LYS A 116 14.83 -13.56 -39.60
C LYS A 116 14.42 -14.77 -40.46
N LYS A 117 14.25 -15.95 -39.85
CA LYS A 117 13.76 -17.14 -40.59
C LYS A 117 12.34 -16.96 -41.08
N ARG A 118 11.46 -16.33 -40.28
CA ARG A 118 10.07 -16.02 -40.67
C ARG A 118 10.04 -15.02 -41.84
N GLU A 119 10.84 -13.96 -41.81
CA GLU A 119 10.97 -13.00 -42.91
C GLU A 119 11.52 -13.64 -44.19
N GLU A 120 12.55 -14.50 -44.09
CA GLU A 120 13.08 -15.23 -45.24
C GLU A 120 12.03 -16.17 -45.86
N LEU A 121 11.16 -16.78 -45.05
CA LEU A 121 10.04 -17.59 -45.51
C LEU A 121 8.96 -16.73 -46.19
N ARG A 122 8.60 -15.58 -45.61
CA ARG A 122 7.66 -14.61 -46.23
C ARG A 122 8.18 -14.12 -47.58
N ALA A 123 9.46 -13.75 -47.66
CA ALA A 123 10.09 -13.34 -48.91
C ALA A 123 10.15 -14.45 -49.98
N LYS A 124 10.35 -15.72 -49.56
CA LYS A 124 10.29 -16.87 -50.47
C LYS A 124 8.86 -17.13 -50.97
N ARG A 125 7.85 -16.97 -50.12
CA ARG A 125 6.43 -17.09 -50.51
C ARG A 125 6.03 -16.00 -51.50
N SER A 126 6.39 -14.74 -51.22
CA SER A 126 6.10 -13.60 -52.11
C SER A 126 6.72 -13.78 -53.50
N LYS A 127 7.98 -14.23 -53.60
CA LYS A 127 8.60 -14.50 -54.91
C LYS A 127 7.96 -15.65 -55.68
N LYS A 128 7.44 -16.66 -54.98
CA LYS A 128 6.80 -17.80 -55.64
C LYS A 128 5.45 -17.43 -56.28
N GLY A 129 4.72 -16.48 -55.69
CA GLY A 129 3.45 -16.00 -56.23
C GLY A 129 3.58 -15.12 -57.48
N GLU A 130 4.75 -14.51 -57.74
CA GLU A 130 4.96 -13.65 -58.92
C GLU A 130 5.31 -14.43 -60.20
N ASP A 131 5.80 -15.67 -60.08
CA ASP A 131 6.27 -16.47 -61.22
C ASP A 131 5.20 -17.44 -61.78
N GLU A 132 3.99 -17.50 -61.21
CA GLU A 132 2.89 -18.39 -61.64
C GLU A 132 1.71 -17.66 -62.33
N ASP A 133 1.86 -16.37 -62.67
CA ASP A 133 0.85 -15.57 -63.42
C ASP A 133 1.16 -15.51 -64.93
N ASP A 134 1.28 -16.68 -65.57
CA ASP A 134 1.41 -16.79 -67.03
C ASP A 134 0.36 -17.78 -67.57
N GLY A 135 -0.90 -17.33 -67.54
CA GLY A 135 -1.86 -17.58 -68.62
C GLY A 135 -2.54 -18.95 -68.68
N ASP A 136 -3.87 -18.86 -68.76
CA ASP A 136 -4.83 -19.88 -69.20
C ASP A 136 -5.07 -21.04 -68.20
N GLU A 137 -6.13 -20.94 -67.40
CA GLU A 137 -7.32 -21.79 -67.62
C GLU A 137 -8.49 -21.37 -66.71
N GLU A 138 -9.66 -21.33 -67.33
CA GLU A 138 -10.98 -21.09 -66.74
C GLU A 138 -11.37 -22.24 -65.78
N ASP A 139 -12.29 -21.93 -64.85
CA ASP A 139 -13.11 -22.88 -64.07
C ASP A 139 -12.39 -23.74 -63.01
N GLU A 140 -12.47 -23.31 -61.74
CA GLU A 140 -13.43 -23.81 -60.75
C GLU A 140 -13.17 -23.10 -59.41
N SER A 141 -14.17 -22.34 -58.96
CA SER A 141 -14.17 -21.64 -57.67
C SER A 141 -14.31 -22.64 -56.51
N GLU A 142 -13.20 -23.22 -56.06
CA GLU A 142 -13.13 -23.77 -54.72
C GLU A 142 -12.76 -22.64 -53.76
N ASP A 143 -13.74 -22.25 -52.94
CA ASP A 143 -13.60 -21.37 -51.76
C ASP A 143 -12.51 -21.95 -50.85
N TYR A 144 -11.25 -21.64 -51.12
CA TYR A 144 -10.23 -21.69 -50.09
C TYR A 144 -10.54 -20.52 -49.17
N GLU A 145 -11.21 -20.85 -48.06
CA GLU A 145 -11.32 -19.97 -46.91
C GLU A 145 -9.90 -19.46 -46.61
N ASP A 146 -9.70 -18.19 -46.96
CA ASP A 146 -8.57 -17.37 -46.58
C ASP A 146 -8.67 -17.30 -45.04
N ASP A 147 -8.16 -18.35 -44.38
CA ASP A 147 -7.79 -18.31 -42.98
C ASP A 147 -6.71 -17.23 -42.91
N GLU A 148 -7.17 -15.97 -42.83
CA GLU A 148 -6.42 -14.83 -42.33
C GLU A 148 -5.89 -15.29 -40.98
N GLU A 149 -4.71 -15.93 -41.00
CA GLU A 149 -3.80 -16.03 -39.88
C GLU A 149 -3.53 -14.58 -39.49
N GLU A 150 -4.44 -13.99 -38.69
CA GLU A 150 -4.27 -12.72 -38.00
C GLU A 150 -2.89 -12.83 -37.37
N GLU A 151 -1.94 -12.13 -38.01
CA GLU A 151 -0.54 -12.25 -37.68
C GLU A 151 -0.42 -11.93 -36.19
N GLU A 152 0.15 -12.87 -35.43
CA GLU A 152 0.59 -12.69 -34.04
C GLU A 152 1.74 -11.66 -33.98
N GLU A 153 1.54 -10.47 -34.55
CA GLU A 153 2.47 -9.33 -34.57
C GLU A 153 2.55 -8.66 -33.18
N TYR A 154 1.69 -9.06 -32.24
CA TYR A 154 1.49 -8.36 -30.97
C TYR A 154 2.39 -8.76 -29.79
N VAL A 155 3.20 -9.81 -29.90
CA VAL A 155 3.96 -10.31 -28.73
C VAL A 155 5.34 -9.63 -28.56
N TYR A 156 5.91 -9.10 -29.64
CA TYR A 156 7.34 -8.76 -29.67
C TYR A 156 7.70 -7.33 -29.24
N GLU A 157 6.74 -6.41 -29.19
CA GLU A 157 6.98 -5.04 -28.72
C GLU A 157 6.99 -4.93 -27.18
N TYR A 158 6.63 -6.01 -26.47
CA TYR A 158 6.33 -5.97 -25.03
C TYR A 158 7.53 -6.23 -24.10
N ILE A 159 8.62 -6.85 -24.59
CA ILE A 159 9.84 -7.08 -23.78
C ILE A 159 10.86 -5.98 -24.10
N ALA A 160 10.54 -4.74 -23.71
CA ALA A 160 11.42 -3.60 -23.94
C ALA A 160 12.58 -3.55 -22.93
N THR A 161 12.40 -4.17 -21.76
CA THR A 161 13.37 -4.13 -20.66
C THR A 161 13.60 -5.50 -20.01
N PHE A 162 14.70 -5.59 -19.26
CA PHE A 162 15.03 -6.78 -18.49
C PHE A 162 14.06 -7.02 -17.30
N GLU A 163 13.44 -5.96 -16.77
CA GLU A 163 12.35 -6.08 -15.81
C GLU A 163 11.11 -6.74 -16.45
N ASP A 164 10.78 -6.37 -17.69
CA ASP A 164 9.70 -7.02 -18.45
C ASP A 164 10.01 -8.50 -18.67
N TRP A 165 11.28 -8.85 -18.97
CA TRP A 165 11.71 -10.24 -19.12
C TRP A 165 11.57 -11.04 -17.81
N LEU A 166 11.87 -10.44 -16.66
CA LEU A 166 11.69 -11.09 -15.36
C LEU A 166 10.22 -11.27 -15.02
N ILE A 167 9.39 -10.26 -15.27
CA ILE A 167 7.93 -10.35 -15.08
C ILE A 167 7.32 -11.40 -16.02
N TYR A 168 7.87 -11.53 -17.23
CA TYR A 168 7.43 -12.51 -18.21
C TYR A 168 7.85 -13.95 -17.86
N ASN A 169 9.08 -14.13 -17.35
CA ASN A 169 9.65 -15.46 -17.07
C ASN A 169 9.42 -15.96 -15.65
N PHE A 170 9.18 -15.07 -14.68
CA PHE A 170 8.69 -15.48 -13.37
C PHE A 170 7.17 -15.44 -13.39
N PRO A 171 6.48 -16.51 -12.92
CA PRO A 171 5.03 -16.54 -12.86
C PRO A 171 4.53 -15.58 -11.76
N CYS A 172 4.50 -14.29 -12.08
CA CYS A 172 3.76 -13.26 -11.36
C CYS A 172 2.27 -13.34 -11.73
N ASN A 173 1.70 -14.55 -11.76
CA ASN A 173 0.34 -14.81 -12.24
C ASN A 173 -0.55 -15.40 -11.15
N VAL A 174 -0.13 -15.32 -9.88
CA VAL A 174 -0.94 -15.81 -8.78
C VAL A 174 -1.91 -14.71 -8.36
N THR A 175 -3.18 -14.89 -8.69
CA THR A 175 -4.27 -14.02 -8.27
C THR A 175 -4.90 -14.56 -6.99
N ALA A 176 -4.96 -13.75 -5.94
CA ALA A 176 -5.55 -14.12 -4.66
C ALA A 176 -7.08 -13.96 -4.68
N SER A 177 -7.78 -14.88 -5.34
CA SER A 177 -9.25 -14.98 -5.23
C SER A 177 -9.62 -15.59 -3.88
N VAL A 178 -10.26 -14.80 -3.02
CA VAL A 178 -10.45 -15.10 -1.59
C VAL A 178 -11.89 -14.85 -1.14
N LYS A 179 -12.33 -15.55 -0.08
CA LYS A 179 -13.66 -15.36 0.49
C LYS A 179 -13.69 -14.20 1.47
N ALA A 180 -14.87 -13.63 1.69
CA ALA A 180 -15.06 -12.57 2.67
C ALA A 180 -14.51 -12.99 4.04
N GLY A 181 -13.62 -12.19 4.61
CA GLY A 181 -13.00 -12.45 5.91
C GLY A 181 -11.76 -13.37 5.89
N ASP A 182 -11.39 -13.95 4.74
CA ASP A 182 -10.10 -14.65 4.62
C ASP A 182 -8.95 -13.64 4.78
N GLY A 183 -7.86 -14.06 5.43
CA GLY A 183 -6.69 -13.20 5.64
C GLY A 183 -5.52 -13.60 4.74
N MET A 184 -5.02 -12.69 3.92
CA MET A 184 -3.75 -12.85 3.22
C MET A 184 -2.66 -12.04 3.91
N LEU A 185 -1.67 -12.72 4.50
CA LEU A 185 -0.50 -12.08 5.09
C LEU A 185 0.69 -12.18 4.13
N TYR A 186 1.25 -11.05 3.73
CA TYR A 186 2.42 -10.99 2.86
C TYR A 186 3.42 -9.95 3.36
N ASN A 187 4.69 -10.11 2.98
CA ASN A 187 5.74 -9.14 3.28
C ASN A 187 5.56 -7.91 2.37
N ALA A 188 5.71 -6.69 2.90
CA ALA A 188 5.55 -5.46 2.13
C ALA A 188 6.55 -5.32 0.97
N ASP A 189 7.69 -6.01 1.05
CA ASP A 189 8.69 -6.10 -0.02
C ASP A 189 8.27 -7.09 -1.13
N LEU A 190 7.10 -7.74 -1.04
CA LEU A 190 6.57 -8.62 -2.08
C LEU A 190 6.07 -7.81 -3.26
N HIS A 191 6.48 -8.17 -4.48
CA HIS A 191 5.97 -7.57 -5.71
C HIS A 191 4.51 -7.99 -5.90
N HIS A 192 3.62 -7.01 -5.94
CA HIS A 192 2.18 -7.23 -6.00
C HIS A 192 1.47 -6.14 -6.79
N LYS A 193 0.20 -6.37 -7.10
CA LYS A 193 -0.69 -5.37 -7.71
C LYS A 193 -2.15 -5.58 -7.32
N GLY A 194 -2.95 -4.53 -7.35
CA GLY A 194 -4.41 -4.66 -7.45
C GLY A 194 -4.84 -4.94 -8.89
N GLY A 195 -5.67 -5.95 -9.13
CA GLY A 195 -6.26 -6.18 -10.45
C GLY A 195 -7.31 -5.12 -10.84
N ALA A 196 -7.60 -5.03 -12.14
CA ALA A 196 -8.68 -4.20 -12.67
C ALA A 196 -10.05 -4.77 -12.25
N HIS A 197 -11.05 -3.91 -12.11
CA HIS A 197 -12.42 -4.35 -11.86
C HIS A 197 -13.23 -4.36 -13.16
N GLU A 198 -13.43 -5.56 -13.70
CA GLU A 198 -14.02 -5.80 -15.01
C GLU A 198 -15.44 -6.38 -14.95
N ASP A 199 -15.84 -7.01 -13.84
CA ASP A 199 -17.18 -7.59 -13.72
C ASP A 199 -18.26 -6.50 -13.47
N PRO A 200 -19.18 -6.21 -14.42
CA PRO A 200 -20.23 -5.21 -14.24
C PRO A 200 -21.35 -5.65 -13.30
N ASN A 201 -21.41 -6.94 -12.95
CA ASN A 201 -22.46 -7.53 -12.11
C ASN A 201 -22.00 -7.77 -10.67
N ALA A 202 -20.69 -7.75 -10.41
CA ALA A 202 -20.15 -7.81 -9.06
C ALA A 202 -20.32 -6.49 -8.30
N PRO A 203 -20.42 -6.53 -6.96
CA PRO A 203 -20.33 -5.32 -6.15
C PRO A 203 -18.90 -4.77 -6.14
N GLU A 204 -18.74 -3.55 -5.65
CA GLU A 204 -17.42 -2.93 -5.42
C GLU A 204 -16.58 -3.80 -4.47
N ARG A 205 -15.31 -4.07 -4.83
CA ARG A 205 -14.37 -4.79 -3.98
C ARG A 205 -13.90 -3.87 -2.86
N VAL A 206 -14.09 -4.25 -1.60
CA VAL A 206 -13.59 -3.50 -0.44
C VAL A 206 -12.67 -4.40 0.39
N SER A 207 -11.43 -3.97 0.58
CA SER A 207 -10.44 -4.71 1.39
C SER A 207 -9.82 -3.82 2.45
N ILE A 208 -9.64 -4.37 3.65
CA ILE A 208 -8.88 -3.75 4.73
C ILE A 208 -7.44 -4.23 4.62
N PHE A 209 -6.49 -3.30 4.63
CA PHE A 209 -5.07 -3.59 4.69
C PHE A 209 -4.52 -3.08 6.02
N ILE A 210 -3.78 -3.94 6.71
CA ILE A 210 -3.19 -3.65 8.01
C ILE A 210 -1.72 -4.05 7.97
N THR A 211 -0.83 -3.08 8.05
CA THR A 211 0.61 -3.31 7.97
C THR A 211 1.21 -3.31 9.36
N PHE A 212 2.04 -4.31 9.62
CA PHE A 212 2.76 -4.53 10.85
C PHE A 212 4.26 -4.52 10.62
N ALA A 213 5.02 -3.94 11.55
CA ALA A 213 6.47 -3.96 11.55
C ALA A 213 7.00 -4.63 12.82
N GLY A 214 8.10 -5.36 12.72
CA GLY A 214 8.75 -5.97 13.89
C GLY A 214 9.27 -4.89 14.82
N THR A 215 8.85 -4.84 16.09
CA THR A 215 9.26 -3.75 16.99
C THR A 215 10.76 -3.78 17.31
N ARG A 216 11.21 -2.65 17.85
CA ARG A 216 12.54 -2.49 18.42
C ARG A 216 12.85 -3.60 19.42
N GLN A 217 13.87 -4.41 19.14
CA GLN A 217 14.22 -5.58 19.96
C GLN A 217 15.01 -5.21 21.22
N SER A 218 15.69 -4.05 21.21
CA SER A 218 16.45 -3.56 22.35
C SER A 218 16.60 -2.04 22.33
N PRO A 219 16.97 -1.39 23.45
CA PRO A 219 17.30 0.05 23.46
C PRO A 219 18.46 0.46 22.55
N THR A 220 19.23 -0.50 22.00
CA THR A 220 20.34 -0.26 21.08
C THR A 220 20.00 -0.61 19.63
N ASP A 221 18.85 -1.23 19.36
CA ASP A 221 18.40 -1.53 18.00
C ASP A 221 18.21 -0.21 17.24
N GLN A 222 18.99 -0.01 16.18
CA GLN A 222 19.00 1.22 15.38
C GLN A 222 18.15 1.10 14.11
N ARG A 223 17.50 -0.04 13.90
CA ARG A 223 16.68 -0.25 12.72
C ARG A 223 15.47 0.68 12.73
N SER A 224 15.06 1.08 11.53
CA SER A 224 13.96 1.99 11.27
C SER A 224 12.85 1.28 10.49
N LEU A 225 11.68 1.91 10.37
CA LEU A 225 10.67 1.47 9.42
C LEU A 225 11.18 1.73 7.99
N PRO A 226 10.94 0.81 7.03
CA PRO A 226 11.14 1.06 5.60
C PRO A 226 10.48 2.37 5.13
N MET A 227 11.00 2.98 4.05
CA MET A 227 10.32 4.12 3.42
C MET A 227 9.17 3.60 2.54
N GLY A 228 8.22 4.47 2.16
CA GLY A 228 7.12 4.11 1.26
C GLY A 228 5.80 3.82 1.97
N THR A 229 5.75 2.78 2.81
CA THR A 229 4.50 2.28 3.45
C THR A 229 3.87 3.23 4.45
N VAL A 230 4.71 3.98 5.17
CA VAL A 230 4.29 4.65 6.39
C VAL A 230 4.29 6.16 6.23
N HIS A 231 3.40 6.68 5.36
CA HIS A 231 3.28 8.13 5.16
C HIS A 231 2.99 8.90 6.45
N SER A 232 2.34 8.25 7.44
CA SER A 232 1.91 8.87 8.69
C SER A 232 2.86 8.69 9.88
N LEU A 233 3.84 7.77 9.83
CA LEU A 233 4.81 7.60 10.93
C LEU A 233 6.20 7.98 10.46
N HIS A 234 6.85 8.82 11.25
CA HIS A 234 8.25 9.15 11.03
C HIS A 234 9.11 7.88 11.17
N TRP A 235 9.97 7.58 10.20
CA TRP A 235 10.80 6.37 10.07
C TRP A 235 11.54 5.89 11.34
N LYS A 236 11.97 6.80 12.22
CA LYS A 236 12.57 6.47 13.55
C LYS A 236 11.57 6.05 14.64
N ARG A 237 10.27 5.94 14.36
CA ARG A 237 9.21 5.82 15.38
C ARG A 237 8.33 4.61 15.14
N TRP A 238 7.93 3.99 16.24
CA TRP A 238 7.21 2.74 16.26
C TRP A 238 5.75 2.99 16.58
N GLY A 239 4.85 2.40 15.79
CA GLY A 239 3.40 2.47 15.99
C GLY A 239 2.93 1.66 17.20
N HIS A 240 1.62 1.54 17.35
CA HIS A 240 0.98 0.79 18.44
C HIS A 240 1.27 -0.69 18.35
N THR A 241 1.52 -1.35 19.48
CA THR A 241 1.72 -2.80 19.44
C THR A 241 0.39 -3.53 19.27
N VAL A 242 0.42 -4.78 18.79
CA VAL A 242 -0.79 -5.61 18.71
C VAL A 242 -1.45 -5.77 20.10
N ASP A 243 -0.66 -5.86 21.16
CA ASP A 243 -1.16 -5.94 22.54
C ASP A 243 -1.91 -4.67 22.99
N ASP A 244 -1.59 -3.51 22.40
CA ASP A 244 -2.34 -2.27 22.64
C ASP A 244 -3.81 -2.40 22.21
N PHE A 245 -4.10 -3.20 21.17
CA PHE A 245 -5.47 -3.42 20.70
C PHE A 245 -6.26 -4.35 21.60
N VAL A 246 -5.59 -5.37 22.16
CA VAL A 246 -6.21 -6.32 23.10
C VAL A 246 -6.66 -5.58 24.38
N THR A 247 -5.85 -4.63 24.85
CA THR A 247 -6.04 -3.90 26.11
C THR A 247 -6.68 -2.51 25.95
N MET A 248 -7.19 -2.17 24.76
CA MET A 248 -7.74 -0.84 24.45
C MET A 248 -8.88 -0.38 25.37
N GLU A 249 -9.63 -1.32 25.94
CA GLU A 249 -10.75 -1.03 26.84
C GLU A 249 -10.28 -0.64 28.24
N GLU A 250 -9.13 -1.16 28.67
CA GLU A 250 -8.49 -0.85 29.96
C GLU A 250 -7.83 0.53 29.95
N HIS A 251 -7.47 1.00 28.75
CA HIS A 251 -6.78 2.27 28.55
C HIS A 251 -7.47 3.10 27.46
N PRO A 252 -8.67 3.65 27.72
CA PRO A 252 -9.45 4.38 26.73
C PRO A 252 -8.75 5.62 26.18
N TRP A 253 -7.74 6.16 26.88
CA TRP A 253 -6.91 7.25 26.37
C TRP A 253 -5.95 6.84 25.24
N ARG A 254 -5.66 5.54 25.10
CA ARG A 254 -4.77 5.05 24.03
C ARG A 254 -5.34 5.31 22.65
N ILE A 255 -6.67 5.40 22.47
CA ILE A 255 -7.24 5.80 21.17
C ILE A 255 -6.93 7.26 20.82
N TRP A 256 -6.86 8.14 21.82
CA TRP A 256 -6.39 9.51 21.60
C TRP A 256 -4.89 9.53 21.30
N HIS A 257 -4.10 8.58 21.78
CA HIS A 257 -2.71 8.43 21.34
C HIS A 257 -2.63 7.92 19.90
N ILE A 258 -3.47 6.94 19.51
CA ILE A 258 -3.59 6.41 18.14
C ILE A 258 -3.91 7.53 17.14
N LEU A 259 -4.84 8.42 17.49
CA LEU A 259 -5.24 9.55 16.64
C LEU A 259 -4.32 10.77 16.79
N GLY A 260 -3.36 10.71 17.70
CA GLY A 260 -2.46 11.81 17.93
C GLY A 260 -3.05 13.06 18.58
N LEU A 261 -3.88 12.86 19.60
CA LEU A 261 -4.58 13.90 20.34
C LEU A 261 -4.29 13.86 21.86
N GLY A 262 -3.55 12.85 22.34
CA GLY A 262 -3.16 12.74 23.75
C GLY A 262 -1.64 12.84 23.96
N LEU A 263 -1.21 13.77 24.82
CA LEU A 263 0.14 13.78 25.38
C LEU A 263 0.16 12.95 26.67
N PRO A 264 1.20 12.13 26.93
CA PRO A 264 1.32 11.42 28.20
C PRO A 264 1.47 12.41 29.36
N THR A 265 0.87 12.06 30.49
CA THR A 265 0.83 12.88 31.72
C THR A 265 2.16 12.92 32.51
N SER A 266 3.28 12.42 31.96
CA SER A 266 4.56 12.44 32.67
C SER A 266 5.76 12.76 31.76
N PRO A 267 6.41 13.93 31.93
CA PRO A 267 7.59 14.34 31.18
C PRO A 267 8.91 13.66 31.60
N THR A 268 8.91 12.80 32.63
CA THR A 268 10.14 12.47 33.38
C THR A 268 10.90 11.24 32.93
N LYS A 269 10.49 10.55 31.85
CA LYS A 269 11.26 9.45 31.26
C LYS A 269 11.39 9.67 29.75
N ALA A 270 12.47 10.32 29.35
CA ALA A 270 12.83 10.54 27.94
C ALA A 270 13.08 9.23 27.15
N ASP A 271 13.19 8.08 27.84
CA ASP A 271 13.52 6.79 27.22
C ASP A 271 12.31 5.87 26.99
N SER A 272 11.10 6.25 27.40
CA SER A 272 9.91 5.46 27.05
C SER A 272 9.49 5.81 25.62
N VAL A 273 9.70 4.85 24.70
CA VAL A 273 9.15 4.84 23.34
C VAL A 273 7.67 5.21 23.42
N ARG A 274 7.29 6.36 22.86
CA ARG A 274 5.88 6.78 22.72
C ARG A 274 5.50 6.87 21.24
N PRO A 275 4.27 6.46 20.87
CA PRO A 275 3.69 6.82 19.58
C PRO A 275 3.65 8.34 19.42
N TRP A 276 3.93 8.83 18.20
CA TRP A 276 3.78 10.23 17.86
C TRP A 276 2.37 10.55 17.40
N THR A 277 1.99 11.80 17.63
CA THR A 277 0.68 12.35 17.36
C THR A 277 0.60 13.05 15.99
N MET A 278 -0.59 13.40 15.46
CA MET A 278 -0.67 14.30 14.29
C MET A 278 -0.02 15.66 14.60
N LEU A 279 -0.15 16.15 15.83
CA LEU A 279 0.47 17.40 16.32
C LEU A 279 2.00 17.38 16.28
N ASP A 280 2.55 16.21 16.55
CA ASP A 280 3.97 15.87 16.48
C ASP A 280 4.48 15.89 15.03
N TYR A 281 3.67 15.43 14.07
CA TYR A 281 3.96 15.54 12.63
C TYR A 281 3.98 17.01 12.18
N PHE A 282 3.00 17.80 12.61
CA PHE A 282 3.00 19.25 12.39
C PHE A 282 4.26 19.89 12.99
N TRP A 283 4.65 19.54 14.22
CA TRP A 283 5.83 20.09 14.87
C TRP A 283 7.15 19.81 14.14
N ILE A 284 7.32 18.64 13.51
CA ILE A 284 8.53 18.31 12.72
C ILE A 284 8.59 19.14 11.45
N ILE A 285 7.49 19.22 10.70
CA ILE A 285 7.38 20.08 9.50
C ILE A 285 7.80 21.52 9.84
N PHE A 286 7.46 22.01 11.04
CA PHE A 286 7.79 23.37 11.47
C PHE A 286 9.19 23.55 12.07
N LYS A 287 9.71 22.59 12.84
CA LYS A 287 10.94 22.76 13.63
C LYS A 287 12.19 22.25 12.93
N HIS A 288 12.04 21.25 12.08
CA HIS A 288 13.13 20.54 11.44
C HIS A 288 13.00 20.65 9.91
N GLU A 289 12.67 21.83 9.38
CA GLU A 289 12.52 22.09 7.92
C GLU A 289 13.77 21.64 7.12
N GLU A 290 14.95 21.62 7.75
CA GLU A 290 16.21 21.13 7.17
C GLU A 290 16.47 19.62 7.32
N GLU A 291 15.80 18.92 8.25
CA GLU A 291 15.96 17.47 8.49
C GLU A 291 14.71 16.66 8.10
N SER A 292 13.59 17.33 7.81
CA SER A 292 12.47 16.73 7.12
C SER A 292 12.96 16.37 5.73
N MET A 293 13.21 15.07 5.48
CA MET A 293 13.15 14.57 4.12
C MET A 293 11.78 15.00 3.59
N HIS A 294 11.79 15.96 2.66
CA HIS A 294 10.64 16.16 1.80
C HIS A 294 10.29 14.77 1.26
N PRO A 295 9.04 14.29 1.37
CA PRO A 295 8.65 13.10 0.66
C PRO A 295 8.95 13.37 -0.81
N ILE A 296 10.05 12.80 -1.30
CA ILE A 296 10.36 12.75 -2.73
C ILE A 296 9.42 11.70 -3.27
N SER A 297 8.16 12.08 -3.45
CA SER A 297 7.35 11.50 -4.52
C SER A 297 7.39 12.54 -5.62
N ASP A 298 8.04 12.22 -6.74
CA ASP A 298 8.09 13.08 -7.92
C ASP A 298 6.69 13.41 -8.49
N GLU A 299 5.63 12.80 -7.97
CA GLU A 299 4.25 12.93 -8.44
C GLU A 299 3.34 13.82 -7.59
N PHE A 300 3.67 14.10 -6.31
CA PHE A 300 2.92 15.11 -5.54
C PHE A 300 3.54 16.49 -5.75
N ASN A 301 3.14 17.15 -6.83
CA ASN A 301 3.34 18.58 -7.01
C ASN A 301 2.64 19.36 -5.88
N LEU A 302 3.38 19.58 -4.79
CA LEU A 302 3.05 20.48 -3.68
C LEU A 302 3.11 21.97 -4.09
N GLU A 303 3.01 22.28 -5.39
CA GLU A 303 2.85 23.64 -5.90
C GLU A 303 1.56 24.31 -5.41
N PHE A 304 0.57 23.53 -4.96
CA PHE A 304 -0.71 24.04 -4.46
C PHE A 304 -0.61 24.85 -3.15
N PHE A 305 0.50 24.81 -2.43
CA PHE A 305 0.71 25.59 -1.19
C PHE A 305 2.00 26.44 -1.22
N THR A 306 2.34 27.00 -2.38
CA THR A 306 3.51 27.89 -2.51
C THR A 306 3.39 29.16 -1.68
N ASP A 307 2.19 29.59 -1.31
CA ASP A 307 2.03 30.70 -0.38
C ASP A 307 2.01 30.22 1.07
N LYS A 308 3.17 30.26 1.72
CA LYS A 308 3.38 29.91 3.14
C LYS A 308 2.32 30.55 4.05
N ILE A 309 1.76 31.70 3.67
CA ILE A 309 0.72 32.42 4.43
C ILE A 309 -0.61 31.66 4.40
N VAL A 310 -1.03 31.13 3.24
CA VAL A 310 -2.31 30.44 3.10
C VAL A 310 -2.31 29.14 3.88
N LEU A 311 -1.22 28.37 3.78
CA LEU A 311 -1.04 27.15 4.57
C LEU A 311 -1.04 27.47 6.06
N GLN A 312 -0.34 28.52 6.49
CA GLN A 312 -0.29 28.94 7.89
C GLN A 312 -1.67 29.36 8.42
N VAL A 313 -2.47 30.11 7.64
CA VAL A 313 -3.83 30.52 8.04
C VAL A 313 -4.79 29.33 8.13
N PHE A 314 -4.76 28.43 7.15
CA PHE A 314 -5.56 27.20 7.17
C PHE A 314 -5.25 26.36 8.41
N MET A 315 -3.96 26.20 8.70
CA MET A 315 -3.44 25.45 9.84
C MET A 315 -3.84 26.06 11.18
N TRP A 316 -3.67 27.38 11.37
CA TRP A 316 -4.12 28.06 12.58
C TRP A 316 -5.62 27.92 12.77
N SER A 317 -6.40 27.96 11.69
CA SER A 317 -7.85 27.77 11.73
C SER A 317 -8.22 26.35 12.16
N ALA A 318 -7.54 25.33 11.63
CA ALA A 318 -7.72 23.93 12.01
C ALA A 318 -7.32 23.68 13.49
N ALA A 319 -6.21 24.25 13.94
CA ALA A 319 -5.77 24.17 15.32
C ALA A 319 -6.75 24.87 16.28
N LEU A 320 -7.27 26.05 15.92
CA LEU A 320 -8.29 26.75 16.70
C LEU A 320 -9.59 25.94 16.79
N ALA A 321 -10.01 25.36 15.66
CA ALA A 321 -11.20 24.51 15.61
C ALA A 321 -11.02 23.25 16.48
N GLY A 322 -9.87 22.59 16.38
CA GLY A 322 -9.53 21.45 17.23
C GLY A 322 -9.49 21.80 18.72
N PHE A 323 -8.87 22.93 19.08
CA PHE A 323 -8.87 23.43 20.46
C PHE A 323 -10.29 23.72 20.96
N TYR A 324 -11.13 24.35 20.14
CA TYR A 324 -12.52 24.64 20.48
C TYR A 324 -13.32 23.35 20.70
N LEU A 325 -13.15 22.35 19.83
CA LEU A 325 -13.81 21.04 19.94
C LEU A 325 -13.34 20.26 21.18
N MET A 326 -12.08 20.39 21.59
CA MET A 326 -11.56 19.72 22.80
C MET A 326 -12.00 20.42 24.09
N VAL A 327 -12.02 21.75 24.12
CA VAL A 327 -12.26 22.53 25.34
C VAL A 327 -13.75 22.76 25.58
N SER A 328 -14.57 22.86 24.54
CA SER A 328 -16.00 23.16 24.67
C SER A 328 -16.80 22.15 25.50
N PRO A 329 -16.61 20.82 25.41
CA PRO A 329 -17.37 19.87 26.22
C PRO A 329 -17.02 20.02 27.71
N THR A 330 -15.75 20.25 28.02
CA THR A 330 -15.28 20.47 29.39
C THR A 330 -15.85 21.76 29.97
N LEU A 331 -15.85 22.85 29.19
CA LEU A 331 -16.47 24.12 29.59
C LEU A 331 -17.98 23.98 29.79
N ILE A 332 -18.68 23.24 28.93
CA ILE A 332 -20.11 22.94 29.08
C ILE A 332 -20.35 22.17 30.39
N VAL A 333 -19.57 21.13 30.69
CA VAL A 333 -19.69 20.34 31.93
C VAL A 333 -19.42 21.19 33.17
N LEU A 334 -18.39 22.04 33.15
CA LEU A 334 -18.08 22.94 34.26
C LEU A 334 -19.18 24.00 34.47
N THR A 335 -19.75 24.51 33.38
CA THR A 335 -20.86 25.47 33.41
C THR A 335 -22.12 24.82 33.99
N MET A 336 -22.46 23.61 33.54
CA MET A 336 -23.57 22.82 34.08
C MET A 336 -23.41 22.53 35.58
N ARG A 337 -22.19 22.18 36.02
CA ARG A 337 -21.88 21.95 37.44
C ARG A 337 -22.04 23.22 38.27
N ARG A 338 -21.58 24.36 37.77
CA ARG A 338 -21.74 25.66 38.44
C ARG A 338 -23.22 26.03 38.59
N ILE A 339 -24.00 25.93 37.51
CA ILE A 339 -25.45 26.21 37.53
C ILE A 339 -26.15 25.32 38.57
N ARG A 340 -25.79 24.03 38.62
CA ARG A 340 -26.33 23.12 39.62
C ARG A 340 -25.96 23.53 41.05
N SER A 341 -24.71 23.88 41.30
CA SER A 341 -24.24 24.35 42.61
C SER A 341 -24.95 25.63 43.06
N GLU A 342 -25.14 26.61 42.17
CA GLU A 342 -25.83 27.86 42.49
C GLU A 342 -27.33 27.62 42.76
N ARG A 343 -27.94 26.64 42.08
CA ARG A 343 -29.33 26.22 42.32
C ARG A 343 -29.48 25.52 43.68
N GLU A 344 -28.51 24.70 44.07
CA GLU A 344 -28.48 24.00 45.35
C GLU A 344 -28.17 24.94 46.53
N SER A 345 -27.37 26.01 46.33
CA SER A 345 -27.06 27.00 47.38
C SER A 345 -28.16 28.04 47.62
N GLY A 346 -29.16 28.13 46.74
CA GLY A 346 -30.22 29.14 46.82
C GLY A 346 -29.81 30.54 46.35
N ASP A 347 -28.57 30.70 45.85
CA ASP A 347 -28.09 31.97 45.30
C ASP A 347 -28.54 32.24 43.87
N PHE A 348 -29.11 31.24 43.19
CA PHE A 348 -29.57 31.38 41.81
C PHE A 348 -30.87 32.20 41.72
N LYS A 349 -30.75 33.53 41.61
CA LYS A 349 -31.86 34.42 41.27
C LYS A 349 -32.03 34.50 39.76
N ILE A 350 -33.05 33.84 39.22
CA ILE A 350 -33.49 34.08 37.85
C ILE A 350 -33.98 35.53 37.80
N LYS A 351 -33.24 36.40 37.10
CA LYS A 351 -33.78 37.69 36.69
C LYS A 351 -34.82 37.38 35.62
N ASN A 352 -36.10 37.43 36.00
CA ASN A 352 -37.17 37.52 35.03
C ASN A 352 -37.04 38.91 34.37
N GLU A 353 -36.60 38.95 33.13
CA GLU A 353 -36.87 40.06 32.21
C GLU A 353 -38.20 39.83 31.51
#